data_AF-A0A4Y4C0V6-F1
#
_entry.id   AF-A0A4Y4C0V6-F1
#
_cell.length_a   1.000
_cell.length_b   1.000
_cell.length_c   1.000
_cell.angle_alpha   90.00
_cell.angle_beta   90.00
_cell.angle_gamma   90.00
#
_symmetry.space_group_name_H-M   'P 1'
#
loop_
_entity.id
_entity.type
_entity.pdbx_description
1 polymer ?
#
loop_
_entity_poly.entity_id
_entity_poly.type
_entity_poly.pdbx_seq_one_letter_code
_entity_poly.pdbx_strand_id
1 'polypeptide(L)'
;MPERSVSRRRFLSGLGLTGLGAAAVGTAGVAGVGALSACSTDGDDDQVVPFRGDHQAGVTTAQQEHLRIVAFTVLTGDREELRDMLSTWTAMAERMTRGDQTTEVGALTDADADVTDDPDNLLNQVPEDTGEALDLASGNLTVTVGFGPSLFDDRFGLKDRKPEELEPLPKFPGDQLQDALCDGDIVIQACADDP
;
A
#
# COMPACT_ATOMS: atom_id res chain seq x y z
N MET A 1 -36.71 10.55 -32.30
CA MET A 1 -35.41 10.58 -33.02
C MET A 1 -34.33 10.50 -31.95
N PRO A 2 -33.43 9.49 -31.97
CA PRO A 2 -32.41 9.38 -30.92
C PRO A 2 -31.25 10.33 -31.22
N GLU A 3 -30.92 11.19 -30.26
CA GLU A 3 -29.78 12.10 -30.33
C GLU A 3 -28.47 11.32 -30.16
N ARG A 4 -27.60 11.38 -31.18
CA ARG A 4 -26.24 10.82 -31.13
C ARG A 4 -25.36 11.74 -30.28
N SER A 5 -25.07 11.33 -29.05
CA SER A 5 -24.05 12.00 -28.23
C SER A 5 -22.66 11.79 -28.85
N VAL A 6 -21.93 12.89 -29.06
CA VAL A 6 -20.57 12.84 -29.59
C VAL A 6 -19.64 12.38 -28.47
N SER A 7 -19.02 11.22 -28.65
CA SER A 7 -18.04 10.66 -27.71
C SER A 7 -16.81 11.58 -27.67
N ARG A 8 -16.56 12.20 -26.51
CA ARG A 8 -15.38 13.03 -26.22
C ARG A 8 -14.07 12.29 -26.52
N ARG A 9 -14.08 10.96 -26.40
CA ARG A 9 -12.95 10.07 -26.72
C ARG A 9 -12.58 10.10 -28.21
N ARG A 10 -13.55 10.21 -29.12
CA ARG A 10 -13.31 10.32 -30.57
C ARG A 10 -12.89 11.71 -31.03
N PHE A 11 -13.21 12.75 -30.27
CA PHE A 11 -12.77 14.12 -30.58
C PHE A 11 -11.26 14.26 -30.42
N LEU A 12 -10.66 13.62 -29.40
CA LEU A 12 -9.22 13.67 -29.17
C LEU A 12 -8.42 12.71 -30.05
N SER A 13 -9.04 11.66 -30.61
CA SER A 13 -8.39 10.77 -31.58
C SER A 13 -8.26 11.37 -32.99
N GLY A 14 -8.87 12.53 -33.26
CA GLY A 14 -9.00 13.11 -34.61
C GLY A 14 -7.92 14.10 -35.03
N LEU A 15 -7.01 14.51 -34.15
CA LEU A 15 -6.01 15.56 -34.40
C LEU A 15 -4.63 15.01 -34.85
N GLY A 16 -4.61 13.91 -35.60
CA GLY A 16 -3.37 13.19 -35.93
C GLY A 16 -3.05 12.95 -37.41
N LEU A 17 -3.86 13.41 -38.37
CA LEU A 17 -3.62 13.14 -39.80
C LEU A 17 -4.03 14.31 -40.70
N THR A 18 -3.22 15.36 -40.74
CA THR A 18 -3.25 16.36 -41.82
C THR A 18 -1.83 16.80 -42.15
N GLY A 19 -1.34 16.48 -43.35
CA GLY A 19 -0.17 17.16 -43.91
C GLY A 19 0.83 16.35 -44.74
N LEU A 20 0.40 15.59 -45.76
CA LEU A 20 1.24 15.34 -46.94
C LEU A 20 0.66 16.13 -48.10
N GLY A 21 1.08 17.40 -48.22
CA GLY A 21 0.61 18.29 -49.28
C GLY A 21 1.30 19.66 -49.31
N ALA A 22 2.09 19.85 -50.38
CA ALA A 22 2.51 21.09 -51.03
C ALA A 22 3.61 21.97 -50.39
N ALA A 23 4.72 22.05 -51.13
CA ALA A 23 5.67 23.16 -51.09
C ALA A 23 5.02 24.46 -51.55
N ALA A 24 5.16 25.55 -50.77
CA ALA A 24 5.21 26.92 -51.27
C ALA A 24 5.74 27.87 -50.18
N VAL A 25 6.73 28.66 -50.58
CA VAL A 25 7.46 29.73 -49.89
C VAL A 25 6.54 30.74 -49.17
N GLY A 26 6.84 31.10 -47.92
CA GLY A 26 6.18 32.21 -47.22
C GLY A 26 6.68 32.43 -45.78
N THR A 27 6.95 33.68 -45.42
CA THR A 27 7.65 34.18 -44.23
C THR A 27 6.88 34.08 -42.90
N ALA A 28 7.46 33.43 -41.89
CA ALA A 28 7.50 33.81 -40.45
C ALA A 28 7.98 32.59 -39.63
N GLY A 29 9.05 32.76 -38.85
CA GLY A 29 9.70 31.67 -38.11
C GLY A 29 8.77 30.96 -37.14
N VAL A 30 8.58 29.66 -37.38
CA VAL A 30 7.80 28.74 -36.55
C VAL A 30 8.72 28.27 -35.42
N ALA A 31 8.62 28.90 -34.24
CA ALA A 31 9.34 28.48 -33.06
C ALA A 31 8.50 27.47 -32.26
N GLY A 32 8.80 26.19 -32.43
CA GLY A 32 8.78 25.18 -31.37
C GLY A 32 7.44 24.87 -30.67
N VAL A 33 6.48 24.27 -31.38
CA VAL A 33 5.56 23.31 -30.74
C VAL A 33 6.32 21.98 -30.59
N GLY A 34 7.19 21.93 -29.58
CA GLY A 34 8.08 20.81 -29.33
C GLY A 34 8.27 20.61 -27.83
N ALA A 35 7.18 20.37 -27.12
CA ALA A 35 7.19 19.82 -25.77
C ALA A 35 5.79 19.29 -25.41
N LEU A 36 5.25 18.37 -26.23
CA LEU A 36 4.49 17.28 -25.62
C LEU A 36 5.56 16.33 -25.12
N SER A 37 6.14 16.67 -23.97
CA SER A 37 6.89 15.71 -23.18
C SER A 37 5.96 14.53 -23.06
N ALA A 38 6.39 13.39 -23.61
CA ALA A 38 5.75 12.14 -23.34
C ALA A 38 5.51 12.11 -21.83
N CYS A 39 4.28 11.88 -21.41
CA CYS A 39 4.06 11.18 -20.17
C CYS A 39 4.70 9.81 -20.40
N SER A 40 6.01 9.74 -20.20
CA SER A 40 6.64 8.50 -19.82
C SER A 40 5.99 8.18 -18.49
N THR A 41 5.01 7.29 -18.51
CA THR A 41 4.91 6.29 -17.44
C THR A 41 6.12 5.39 -17.63
N ASP A 42 7.31 5.93 -17.36
CA ASP A 42 8.34 5.12 -16.76
C ASP A 42 7.81 4.95 -15.34
N GLY A 43 7.08 3.86 -15.13
CA GLY A 43 6.83 3.35 -13.79
C GLY A 43 8.20 3.15 -13.20
N ASP A 44 8.62 4.07 -12.35
CA ASP A 44 9.67 3.82 -11.38
C ASP A 44 9.05 2.85 -10.37
N ASP A 45 8.78 1.62 -10.82
CA ASP A 45 8.11 0.57 -10.05
C ASP A 45 8.93 0.22 -8.80
N ASP A 46 10.17 0.71 -8.73
CA ASP A 46 11.13 0.52 -7.65
C ASP A 46 11.16 1.67 -6.63
N GLN A 47 10.12 2.51 -6.57
CA GLN A 47 10.06 3.56 -5.54
C GLN A 47 9.79 2.96 -4.16
N VAL A 48 10.88 2.77 -3.43
CA VAL A 48 10.89 2.39 -2.02
C VAL A 48 10.68 3.64 -1.16
N VAL A 49 9.56 3.69 -0.44
CA VAL A 49 9.34 4.72 0.60
C VAL A 49 10.11 4.33 1.87
N PRO A 50 10.94 5.22 2.45
CA PRO A 50 11.69 4.89 3.66
C PRO A 50 10.77 4.50 4.83
N PHE A 51 10.94 3.28 5.35
CA PHE A 51 10.19 2.78 6.50
C PHE A 51 10.61 3.44 7.82
N ARG A 52 11.91 3.71 7.98
CA ARG A 52 12.49 4.30 9.19
C ARG A 52 12.60 5.82 9.08
N GLY A 53 12.19 6.52 10.13
CA GLY A 53 12.29 7.96 10.27
C GLY A 53 11.71 8.43 11.60
N ASP A 54 11.69 9.75 11.81
CA ASP A 54 11.09 10.36 13.01
C ASP A 54 9.56 10.18 13.06
N HIS A 55 8.94 10.01 11.89
CA HIS A 55 7.51 9.77 11.71
C HIS A 55 7.30 8.54 10.82
N GLN A 56 6.23 7.78 11.08
CA GLN A 56 5.84 6.68 10.20
C GLN A 56 5.48 7.24 8.80
N ALA A 57 5.87 6.49 7.76
CA ALA A 57 5.38 6.73 6.41
C ALA A 57 3.85 6.50 6.32
N GLY A 58 3.23 6.95 5.23
CA GLY A 58 1.78 6.85 5.00
C GLY A 58 0.94 7.96 5.65
N VAL A 59 1.60 8.96 6.27
CA VAL A 59 0.94 10.17 6.82
C VAL A 59 1.20 11.40 5.96
N THR A 60 2.48 11.76 5.76
CA THR A 60 2.90 12.86 4.88
C THR A 60 3.42 12.38 3.54
N THR A 61 3.48 11.06 3.33
CA THR A 61 3.80 10.44 2.04
C THR A 61 2.80 10.92 0.99
N ALA A 62 3.25 11.05 -0.27
CA ALA A 62 2.35 11.34 -1.37
C ALA A 62 1.25 10.27 -1.46
N GLN A 63 0.06 10.67 -1.91
CA GLN A 63 -1.08 9.76 -2.02
C GLN A 63 -0.78 8.64 -3.03
N GLN A 64 -0.92 7.39 -2.60
CA GLN A 64 -0.83 6.20 -3.45
C GLN A 64 -2.18 5.81 -4.07
N GLU A 65 -2.17 4.94 -5.08
CA GLU A 65 -3.37 4.55 -5.82
C GLU A 65 -4.33 3.64 -5.04
N HIS A 66 -3.81 2.81 -4.13
CA HIS A 66 -4.57 1.79 -3.40
C HIS A 66 -4.40 1.88 -1.89
N LEU A 67 -5.44 1.45 -1.16
CA LEU A 67 -5.50 1.42 0.30
C LEU A 67 -6.17 0.14 0.80
N ARG A 68 -5.52 -0.52 1.75
CA ARG A 68 -6.12 -1.53 2.63
C ARG A 68 -6.05 -1.03 4.07
N ILE A 69 -7.18 -1.02 4.76
CA ILE A 69 -7.25 -0.71 6.18
C ILE A 69 -7.87 -1.88 6.94
N VAL A 70 -7.21 -2.30 8.01
CA VAL A 70 -7.65 -3.43 8.82
C VAL A 70 -7.51 -3.07 10.29
N ALA A 71 -8.58 -3.33 11.06
CA ALA A 71 -8.57 -3.21 12.50
C ALA A 71 -8.51 -4.60 13.14
N PHE A 72 -7.70 -4.75 14.17
CA PHE A 72 -7.45 -6.00 14.89
C PHE A 72 -7.82 -5.87 16.35
N THR A 73 -8.30 -6.96 16.93
CA THR A 73 -8.45 -7.15 18.37
C THR A 73 -7.34 -8.06 18.86
N VAL A 74 -6.60 -7.65 19.88
CA VAL A 74 -5.53 -8.44 20.48
C VAL A 74 -6.15 -9.50 21.39
N LEU A 75 -5.86 -10.77 21.09
CA LEU A 75 -6.44 -11.91 21.81
C LEU A 75 -5.69 -12.28 23.08
N THR A 76 -4.38 -12.02 23.12
CA THR A 76 -3.55 -12.28 24.30
C THR A 76 -3.79 -11.23 25.39
N GLY A 77 -3.63 -11.64 26.64
CA GLY A 77 -3.53 -10.73 27.80
C GLY A 77 -2.10 -10.50 28.25
N ASP A 78 -1.11 -11.07 27.55
CA ASP A 78 0.31 -10.95 27.91
C ASP A 78 0.97 -9.78 27.15
N ARG A 79 1.63 -8.91 27.91
CA ARG A 79 2.36 -7.76 27.39
C ARG A 79 3.61 -8.17 26.62
N GLU A 80 4.28 -9.24 27.03
CA GLU A 80 5.48 -9.74 26.36
C GLU A 80 5.12 -10.29 24.99
N GLU A 81 4.05 -11.10 24.89
CA GLU A 81 3.53 -11.59 23.61
C GLU A 81 3.10 -10.47 22.67
N LEU A 82 2.42 -9.43 23.19
CA LEU A 82 2.06 -8.24 22.40
C LEU A 82 3.32 -7.53 21.85
N ARG A 83 4.35 -7.36 22.69
CA ARG A 83 5.60 -6.72 22.28
C ARG A 83 6.32 -7.55 21.21
N ASP A 84 6.37 -8.86 21.37
CA ASP A 84 7.04 -9.76 20.44
C ASP A 84 6.31 -9.76 19.09
N MET A 85 4.98 -9.83 19.10
CA MET A 85 4.16 -9.69 17.89
C MET A 85 4.43 -8.37 17.17
N LEU A 86 4.40 -7.24 17.87
CA LEU A 86 4.68 -5.92 17.27
C LEU A 86 6.11 -5.81 16.73
N SER A 87 7.08 -6.45 17.39
CA SER A 87 8.48 -6.47 16.94
C SER A 87 8.63 -7.29 15.65
N THR A 88 7.97 -8.45 15.59
CA THR A 88 7.91 -9.31 14.39
C THR A 88 7.22 -8.58 13.23
N TRP A 89 6.06 -7.96 13.47
CA TRP A 89 5.35 -7.17 12.45
C TRP A 89 6.18 -5.98 11.96
N THR A 90 6.95 -5.33 12.84
CA THR A 90 7.85 -4.25 12.45
C THR A 90 8.93 -4.74 11.48
N ALA A 91 9.53 -5.91 11.75
CA ALA A 91 10.53 -6.51 10.87
C ALA A 91 9.92 -6.90 9.52
N MET A 92 8.74 -7.53 9.53
CA MET A 92 8.01 -7.89 8.31
C MET A 92 7.66 -6.67 7.46
N ALA A 93 7.10 -5.61 8.08
CA ALA A 93 6.73 -4.39 7.38
C ALA A 93 7.94 -3.67 6.76
N GLU A 94 9.08 -3.62 7.46
CA GLU A 94 10.32 -3.04 6.93
C GLU A 94 10.89 -3.82 5.72
N ARG A 95 10.65 -5.13 5.67
CA ARG A 95 11.01 -5.96 4.53
C ARG A 95 10.06 -5.72 3.36
N MET A 96 8.76 -5.85 3.58
CA MET A 96 7.74 -5.67 2.54
C MET A 96 7.79 -4.28 1.89
N THR A 97 8.02 -3.21 2.67
CA THR A 97 8.15 -1.85 2.12
C THR A 97 9.36 -1.66 1.20
N ARG A 98 10.33 -2.59 1.22
CA ARG A 98 11.46 -2.65 0.29
C ARG A 98 11.24 -3.64 -0.87
N GLY A 99 10.06 -4.25 -0.96
CA GLY A 99 9.76 -5.32 -1.92
C GLY A 99 10.35 -6.68 -1.51
N ASP A 100 10.88 -6.81 -0.29
CA ASP A 100 11.34 -8.11 0.24
C ASP A 100 10.15 -8.91 0.79
N GLN A 101 10.28 -10.23 0.83
CA GLN A 101 9.33 -11.14 1.48
C GLN A 101 9.27 -10.93 3.01
N THR A 102 8.19 -11.38 3.67
CA THR A 102 7.91 -11.18 5.10
C THR A 102 9.06 -11.62 6.00
N THR A 103 9.76 -12.70 5.65
CA THR A 103 10.93 -13.23 6.35
C THR A 103 12.10 -13.49 5.40
N GLU A 104 13.24 -13.96 5.94
CA GLU A 104 14.41 -14.33 5.13
C GLU A 104 14.21 -15.63 4.35
N VAL A 105 13.46 -16.58 4.92
CA VAL A 105 13.12 -17.85 4.24
C VAL A 105 12.01 -17.60 3.22
N GLY A 106 11.00 -16.79 3.58
CA GLY A 106 9.94 -16.38 2.67
C GLY A 106 9.04 -17.53 2.22
N ALA A 107 8.55 -17.41 1.00
CA ALA A 107 7.70 -18.34 0.29
C ALA A 107 8.54 -19.42 -0.36
N LEU A 108 8.03 -20.64 -0.35
CA LEU A 108 8.70 -21.78 -0.96
C LEU A 108 8.51 -21.77 -2.47
N THR A 109 9.61 -21.85 -3.21
CA THR A 109 9.62 -21.94 -4.66
C THR A 109 10.08 -23.32 -5.12
N ASP A 110 9.92 -23.62 -6.42
CA ASP A 110 10.45 -24.86 -7.02
C ASP A 110 11.98 -24.99 -6.84
N ALA A 111 12.70 -23.88 -6.60
CA ALA A 111 14.13 -23.88 -6.34
C ALA A 111 14.50 -24.36 -4.92
N ASP A 112 13.55 -24.30 -3.98
CA ASP A 112 13.72 -24.71 -2.57
C ASP A 112 13.38 -26.18 -2.34
N ALA A 113 13.04 -26.90 -3.42
CA ALA A 113 12.67 -28.30 -3.36
C ALA A 113 13.87 -29.21 -3.11
N ASP A 114 14.07 -29.61 -1.85
CA ASP A 114 14.73 -30.87 -1.54
C ASP A 114 13.66 -31.99 -1.50
N VAL A 115 13.84 -33.07 -2.26
CA VAL A 115 12.86 -34.18 -2.35
C VAL A 115 13.32 -35.33 -1.47
N THR A 116 13.66 -35.02 -0.23
CA THR A 116 14.09 -35.98 0.79
C THR A 116 13.02 -36.10 1.87
N ASP A 117 12.85 -37.30 2.46
CA ASP A 117 12.01 -37.52 3.66
C ASP A 117 12.71 -36.95 4.93
N ASP A 118 13.34 -35.78 4.82
CA ASP A 118 13.96 -35.08 5.94
C ASP A 118 12.86 -34.32 6.72
N PRO A 119 12.76 -34.49 8.06
CA PRO A 119 11.88 -33.64 8.87
C PRO A 119 12.23 -32.15 8.78
N ASP A 120 13.48 -31.80 8.47
CA ASP A 120 13.93 -30.42 8.27
C ASP A 120 13.73 -29.95 6.81
N ASN A 121 13.11 -30.77 5.96
CA ASN A 121 12.76 -30.40 4.59
C ASN A 121 11.73 -29.25 4.60
N LEU A 122 12.05 -28.17 3.90
CA LEU A 122 11.19 -27.00 3.77
C LEU A 122 9.83 -27.34 3.14
N LEU A 123 9.75 -28.30 2.21
CA LEU A 123 8.49 -28.74 1.60
C LEU A 123 7.53 -29.42 2.60
N ASN A 124 8.04 -29.89 3.75
CA ASN A 124 7.24 -30.48 4.80
C ASN A 124 6.77 -29.43 5.84
N GLN A 125 7.13 -28.16 5.66
CA GLN A 125 6.82 -27.05 6.56
C GLN A 125 5.84 -26.07 5.92
N VAL A 126 5.14 -25.29 6.74
CA VAL A 126 4.30 -24.19 6.23
C VAL A 126 5.23 -23.05 5.82
N PRO A 127 5.12 -22.49 4.59
CA PRO A 127 5.89 -21.33 4.18
C PRO A 127 5.72 -20.14 5.13
N GLU A 128 6.77 -19.33 5.28
CA GLU A 128 6.75 -18.15 6.16
C GLU A 128 6.16 -16.90 5.47
N ASP A 129 6.07 -16.92 4.15
CA ASP A 129 5.38 -15.96 3.28
C ASP A 129 4.41 -16.71 2.35
N THR A 130 3.31 -16.08 1.96
CA THR A 130 2.30 -16.75 1.11
C THR A 130 2.66 -16.73 -0.38
N GLY A 131 3.61 -15.87 -0.77
CA GLY A 131 4.20 -15.82 -2.10
C GLY A 131 3.37 -15.07 -3.14
N GLU A 132 2.27 -14.44 -2.73
CA GLU A 132 1.34 -13.71 -3.59
C GLU A 132 1.95 -12.45 -4.22
N ALA A 133 2.94 -11.88 -3.53
CA ALA A 133 3.67 -10.68 -3.97
C ALA A 133 5.08 -11.00 -4.51
N LEU A 134 5.41 -12.27 -4.71
CA LEU A 134 6.68 -12.65 -5.35
C LEU A 134 6.77 -12.02 -6.74
N ASP A 135 7.97 -11.54 -7.06
CA ASP A 135 8.31 -10.86 -8.32
C ASP A 135 7.53 -9.54 -8.58
N LEU A 136 6.75 -9.05 -7.61
CA LEU A 136 6.19 -7.71 -7.64
C LEU A 136 7.18 -6.71 -7.04
N ALA A 137 7.15 -5.49 -7.55
CA ALA A 137 7.94 -4.42 -6.98
C ALA A 137 7.31 -3.89 -5.68
N SER A 138 8.04 -3.07 -4.92
CA SER A 138 7.52 -2.52 -3.67
C SER A 138 6.27 -1.67 -3.85
N GLY A 139 6.07 -1.06 -5.03
CA GLY A 139 4.87 -0.31 -5.37
C GLY A 139 4.59 0.86 -4.43
N ASN A 140 5.62 1.60 -3.98
CA ASN A 140 5.47 2.68 -2.99
C ASN A 140 4.77 2.23 -1.70
N LEU A 141 4.91 0.95 -1.32
CA LEU A 141 4.24 0.40 -0.14
C LEU A 141 4.64 1.18 1.11
N THR A 142 3.61 1.55 1.87
CA THR A 142 3.74 2.05 3.24
C THR A 142 2.84 1.25 4.15
N VAL A 143 3.33 0.97 5.35
CA VAL A 143 2.57 0.32 6.42
C VAL A 143 2.58 1.23 7.64
N THR A 144 1.42 1.73 8.02
CA THR A 144 1.25 2.62 9.18
C THR A 144 0.43 1.90 10.25
N VAL A 145 0.94 1.89 11.48
CA VAL A 145 0.28 1.27 12.64
C VAL A 145 -0.25 2.34 13.58
N GLY A 146 -1.51 2.20 13.97
CA GLY A 146 -2.18 2.99 15.00
C GLY A 146 -2.72 2.11 16.13
N PHE A 147 -2.88 2.69 17.33
CA PHE A 147 -3.40 2.00 18.50
C PHE A 147 -4.70 2.63 18.96
N GLY A 148 -5.75 1.82 19.09
CA GLY A 148 -7.07 2.26 19.53
C GLY A 148 -7.19 2.35 21.06
N PRO A 149 -8.25 2.99 21.58
CA PRO A 149 -8.44 3.19 23.01
C PRO A 149 -8.45 1.89 23.83
N SER A 150 -8.94 0.78 23.26
CA SER A 150 -9.10 -0.51 23.93
C SER A 150 -7.77 -1.22 24.19
N LEU A 151 -6.71 -0.93 23.44
CA LEU A 151 -5.37 -1.47 23.73
C LEU A 151 -4.80 -0.94 25.05
N PHE A 152 -5.29 0.20 25.54
CA PHE A 152 -4.85 0.83 26.79
C PHE A 152 -5.72 0.46 27.99
N ASP A 153 -6.46 -0.64 27.91
CA ASP A 153 -7.17 -1.19 29.06
C ASP A 153 -6.20 -1.83 30.09
N ASP A 154 -6.75 -2.61 31.02
CA ASP A 154 -5.97 -3.16 32.12
C ASP A 154 -5.13 -4.41 31.71
N ARG A 155 -5.24 -4.92 30.47
CA ARG A 155 -4.53 -6.14 30.02
C ARG A 155 -3.00 -6.00 30.08
N PHE A 156 -2.48 -4.89 29.57
CA PHE A 156 -1.04 -4.74 29.31
C PHE A 156 -0.33 -3.77 30.27
N GLY A 157 -1.06 -3.20 31.24
CA GLY A 157 -0.52 -2.16 32.13
C GLY A 157 -0.08 -0.91 31.38
N LEU A 158 -0.81 -0.55 30.31
CA LEU A 158 -0.52 0.60 29.44
C LEU A 158 -1.44 1.80 29.69
N LYS A 159 -2.40 1.69 30.59
CA LYS A 159 -3.43 2.71 30.86
C LYS A 159 -2.87 4.12 31.06
N ASP A 160 -1.80 4.27 31.84
CA ASP A 160 -1.15 5.56 32.12
C ASP A 160 -0.35 6.12 30.92
N ARG A 161 -0.27 5.37 29.82
CA ARG A 161 0.39 5.75 28.56
C ARG A 161 -0.60 6.12 27.46
N LYS A 162 -1.90 6.02 27.74
CA LYS A 162 -2.94 6.42 26.81
C LYS A 162 -2.85 7.94 26.57
N PRO A 163 -2.76 8.42 25.31
CA PRO A 163 -2.82 9.85 25.01
C PRO A 163 -4.13 10.46 25.51
N GLU A 164 -4.06 11.70 26.03
CA GLU A 164 -5.24 12.42 26.53
C GLU A 164 -6.26 12.68 25.41
N GLU A 165 -5.79 12.85 24.17
CA GLU A 165 -6.63 13.10 23.00
C GLU A 165 -7.35 11.85 22.48
N LEU A 166 -6.96 10.64 22.93
CA LEU A 166 -7.52 9.36 22.48
C LEU A 166 -8.83 9.01 23.23
N GLU A 167 -9.76 9.97 23.29
CA GLU A 167 -11.08 9.77 23.89
C GLU A 167 -12.09 9.24 22.86
N PRO A 168 -13.13 8.50 23.30
CA PRO A 168 -14.21 8.09 22.42
C PRO A 168 -14.86 9.31 21.75
N LEU A 169 -15.09 9.20 20.44
CA LEU A 169 -15.79 10.26 19.71
C LEU A 169 -17.22 10.43 20.25
N PRO A 170 -17.75 11.66 20.31
CA PRO A 170 -19.14 11.88 20.66
C PRO A 170 -20.05 11.29 19.58
N LYS A 171 -21.30 10.97 19.94
CA LYS A 171 -22.31 10.59 18.95
C LYS A 171 -22.67 11.79 18.08
N PHE A 172 -22.72 11.59 16.76
CA PHE A 172 -23.15 12.61 15.82
C PHE A 172 -24.59 12.35 15.33
N PRO A 173 -25.38 13.41 15.07
CA PRO A 173 -26.70 13.25 14.46
C PRO A 173 -26.60 12.53 13.10
N GLY A 174 -27.30 11.40 12.96
CA GLY A 174 -27.31 10.62 11.73
C GLY A 174 -26.34 9.44 11.69
N ASP A 175 -25.57 9.22 12.76
CA ASP A 175 -24.72 8.03 12.89
C ASP A 175 -25.55 6.75 12.74
N GLN A 176 -25.12 5.92 11.79
CA GLN A 176 -25.62 4.56 11.55
C GLN A 176 -24.44 3.59 11.60
N LEU A 177 -23.66 3.71 12.68
CA LEU A 177 -22.48 2.89 12.91
C LEU A 177 -22.89 1.43 13.08
N GLN A 178 -22.09 0.55 12.49
CA GLN A 178 -22.18 -0.89 12.73
C GLN A 178 -21.06 -1.26 13.68
N ASP A 179 -21.39 -1.64 14.92
CA ASP A 179 -20.40 -1.90 15.97
C ASP A 179 -19.31 -2.89 15.52
N ALA A 180 -19.66 -3.88 14.69
CA ALA A 180 -18.73 -4.85 14.14
C ALA A 180 -17.69 -4.28 13.14
N LEU A 181 -17.87 -3.04 12.68
CA LEU A 181 -16.98 -2.31 11.76
C LEU A 181 -16.37 -1.06 12.41
N CYS A 182 -16.47 -0.94 13.74
CA CYS A 182 -15.95 0.19 14.49
C CYS A 182 -14.81 -0.24 15.42
N ASP A 183 -13.99 0.73 15.80
CA ASP A 183 -12.92 0.59 16.80
C ASP A 183 -11.85 -0.46 16.42
N GLY A 184 -11.24 -1.09 17.42
CA GLY A 184 -10.12 -2.02 17.30
C GLY A 184 -8.97 -1.66 18.26
N ASP A 185 -8.20 -2.66 18.67
CA ASP A 185 -7.00 -2.46 19.49
C ASP A 185 -5.85 -1.89 18.65
N ILE A 186 -5.67 -2.41 17.43
CA ILE A 186 -4.61 -2.02 16.49
C ILE A 186 -5.24 -1.78 15.13
N VAL A 187 -4.87 -0.70 14.45
CA VAL A 187 -5.24 -0.43 13.06
C VAL A 187 -3.99 -0.42 12.20
N ILE A 188 -4.06 -1.10 11.06
CA ILE A 188 -3.02 -1.07 10.02
C ILE A 188 -3.61 -0.39 8.79
N GLN A 189 -2.90 0.64 8.31
CA GLN A 189 -3.11 1.26 7.01
C GLN A 189 -1.97 0.80 6.09
N ALA A 190 -2.30 0.09 5.02
CA ALA A 190 -1.36 -0.29 3.96
C ALA A 190 -1.74 0.41 2.67
N CYS A 191 -0.86 1.28 2.17
CA CYS A 191 -1.06 2.01 0.92
C CYS A 191 0.05 1.68 -0.07
N ALA A 192 -0.30 1.47 -1.34
CA ALA A 192 0.62 1.13 -2.43
C ALA A 192 0.01 1.54 -3.79
N ASP A 193 0.83 1.57 -4.84
CA ASP A 193 0.42 1.85 -6.21
C ASP A 193 0.02 0.57 -6.99
N ASP A 194 0.26 -0.61 -6.40
CA ASP A 194 -0.21 -1.93 -6.89
C ASP A 194 -1.16 -2.56 -5.83
N PRO A 195 -2.37 -3.05 -6.19
CA PRO A 195 -3.49 -3.35 -5.26
C PRO A 195 -3.47 -4.63 -4.41
#